data_AF-A0A8I1S2Y3-F1
#
_entry.id   AF-A0A8I1S2Y3-F1
#
_cell.length_a   1.000
_cell.length_b   1.000
_cell.length_c   1.000
_cell.angle_alpha   90.00
_cell.angle_beta   90.00
_cell.angle_gamma   90.00
#
_symmetry.space_group_name_H-M   'P 1'
#
loop_
_entity.id
_entity.type
_entity.pdbx_description
1 polymer ?
#
loop_
_entity_poly.entity_id
_entity_poly.type
_entity_poly.pdbx_seq_one_letter_code
_entity_poly.pdbx_strand_id
1 'polypeptide(L)'
;MLPLVLDPQYIKAGLIGQGAARDRRAALLAEAGVDAVLLADDAPDAALAPLTVLFVAGLGEGQSRCLAARARALGVLVNVEDILPLCDFHVPALVRRGDLLLTASTGGRVPGLARALREWLADHFGPEWTVRLKDLGRARAKWRSEGLSTGQVSENVREMLTRMGWL
;
A
#
# COMPACT_ATOMS: atom_id res chain seq x y z
N MET A 1 14.34 5.77 -1.24
CA MET A 1 13.09 5.08 -0.81
C MET A 1 13.16 3.66 -1.33
N LEU A 2 12.96 2.67 -0.45
CA LEU A 2 12.89 1.26 -0.83
C LEU A 2 11.42 0.91 -1.16
N PRO A 3 11.08 0.46 -2.38
CA PRO A 3 9.72 0.08 -2.72
C PRO A 3 9.40 -1.30 -2.15
N LEU A 4 8.78 -1.33 -0.96
CA LEU A 4 8.42 -2.56 -0.27
C LEU A 4 6.89 -2.68 -0.20
N VAL A 5 6.39 -3.85 -0.60
CA VAL A 5 4.96 -4.20 -0.51
C VAL A 5 4.81 -5.22 0.62
N LEU A 6 3.95 -4.90 1.58
CA LEU A 6 3.64 -5.76 2.72
C LEU A 6 2.41 -6.60 2.41
N ASP A 7 2.47 -7.88 2.75
CA ASP A 7 1.31 -8.76 2.69
C ASP A 7 0.49 -8.60 3.98
N PRO A 8 -0.79 -8.19 3.90
CA PRO A 8 -1.68 -8.03 5.05
C PRO A 8 -1.72 -9.23 6.00
N GLN A 9 -1.52 -10.44 5.50
CA GLN A 9 -1.60 -11.66 6.31
C GLN A 9 -0.49 -11.77 7.37
N TYR A 10 0.65 -11.11 7.14
CA TYR A 10 1.83 -11.18 8.02
C TYR A 10 2.09 -9.89 8.80
N ILE A 11 1.24 -8.88 8.64
CA ILE A 11 1.40 -7.60 9.34
C ILE A 11 0.27 -7.36 10.32
N LYS A 12 0.61 -6.83 11.49
CA LYS A 12 -0.37 -6.31 12.43
C LYS A 12 -0.30 -4.79 12.42
N ALA A 13 -1.30 -4.16 11.80
CA ALA A 13 -1.36 -2.70 11.73
C ALA A 13 -2.18 -2.12 12.89
N GLY A 14 -1.66 -1.07 13.52
CA GLY A 14 -2.40 -0.24 14.45
C GLY A 14 -2.71 1.12 13.83
N LEU A 15 -3.81 1.73 14.26
CA LEU A 15 -4.20 3.09 13.88
C LEU A 15 -4.64 3.86 15.13
N ILE A 16 -3.91 4.94 15.43
CA ILE A 16 -4.22 5.89 16.49
C ILE A 16 -4.57 7.25 15.89
N GLY A 17 -5.57 7.90 16.48
CA GLY A 17 -5.92 9.29 16.21
C GLY A 17 -7.39 9.50 15.87
N GLN A 18 -7.71 10.64 15.29
CA GLN A 18 -9.09 11.15 15.27
C GLN A 18 -9.46 11.90 13.99
N GLY A 19 -10.78 12.06 13.80
CA GLY A 19 -11.38 12.82 12.71
C GLY A 19 -11.13 12.25 11.31
N ALA A 20 -11.39 13.09 10.30
CA ALA A 20 -11.33 12.70 8.89
C ALA A 20 -9.97 12.15 8.44
N ALA A 21 -8.89 12.63 9.07
CA ALA A 21 -7.53 12.13 8.90
C ALA A 21 -7.43 10.62 9.18
N ARG A 22 -7.86 10.23 10.38
CA ARG A 22 -7.88 8.84 10.81
C ARG A 22 -8.84 8.01 9.95
N ASP A 23 -9.99 8.55 9.57
CA ASP A 23 -10.97 7.83 8.75
C ASP A 23 -10.45 7.53 7.33
N ARG A 24 -9.76 8.48 6.70
CA ARG A 24 -9.07 8.25 5.41
C ARG A 24 -8.02 7.15 5.53
N ARG A 25 -7.28 7.13 6.64
CA ARG A 25 -6.25 6.10 6.88
C ARG A 25 -6.88 4.72 7.11
N ALA A 26 -7.98 4.65 7.85
CA ALA A 26 -8.73 3.42 8.04
C ALA A 26 -9.26 2.87 6.71
N ALA A 27 -9.86 3.72 5.87
CA ALA A 27 -10.35 3.34 4.54
C ALA A 27 -9.22 2.80 3.65
N LEU A 28 -8.06 3.48 3.63
CA LEU A 28 -6.90 3.03 2.87
C LEU A 28 -6.39 1.65 3.31
N LEU A 29 -6.36 1.39 4.63
CA LEU A 29 -5.94 0.11 5.17
C LEU A 29 -6.96 -1.00 4.83
N ALA A 30 -8.26 -0.71 4.97
CA ALA A 30 -9.32 -1.65 4.60
C ALA A 30 -9.28 -2.01 3.11
N GLU A 31 -9.07 -1.04 2.21
CA GLU A 31 -8.88 -1.28 0.77
C GLU A 31 -7.63 -2.10 0.45
N ALA A 32 -6.62 -2.06 1.32
CA ALA A 32 -5.43 -2.89 1.22
C ALA A 32 -5.63 -4.29 1.82
N GLY A 33 -6.81 -4.61 2.35
CA GLY A 33 -7.09 -5.89 3.03
C GLY A 33 -6.51 -5.96 4.45
N VAL A 34 -6.17 -4.82 5.04
CA VAL A 34 -5.61 -4.73 6.40
C VAL A 34 -6.72 -4.35 7.36
N ASP A 35 -7.06 -5.26 8.27
CA ASP A 35 -7.92 -4.97 9.42
C ASP A 35 -7.10 -4.33 10.54
N ALA A 36 -7.08 -3.00 10.56
CA ALA A 36 -6.24 -2.24 11.47
C ALA A 36 -6.84 -2.21 12.88
N VAL A 37 -6.03 -2.52 13.90
CA VAL A 37 -6.42 -2.39 15.29
C VAL A 37 -6.53 -0.91 15.64
N LEU A 38 -7.74 -0.48 15.95
CA LEU A 38 -8.01 0.89 16.38
C LEU A 38 -7.64 1.03 17.85
N LEU A 39 -6.77 1.99 18.13
CA LEU A 39 -6.20 2.19 19.46
C LEU A 39 -6.53 3.60 19.95
N ALA A 40 -6.73 3.73 21.26
CA ALA A 40 -6.92 5.01 21.91
C ALA A 40 -5.65 5.87 21.82
N ASP A 41 -5.83 7.17 21.92
CA ASP A 41 -4.80 8.21 21.89
C ASP A 41 -3.71 8.05 22.96
N ASP A 42 -4.05 7.41 24.07
CA ASP A 42 -3.22 7.12 25.23
C ASP A 42 -2.83 5.64 25.34
N ALA A 43 -2.99 4.86 24.26
CA ALA A 43 -2.74 3.42 24.24
C ALA A 43 -1.40 3.06 24.92
N PRO A 44 -1.39 2.09 25.85
CA PRO A 44 -0.18 1.70 26.59
C PRO A 44 0.80 0.96 25.68
N ASP A 45 2.07 0.88 26.07
CA ASP A 45 3.12 0.19 25.29
C ASP A 45 2.77 -1.28 25.02
N ALA A 46 2.08 -1.94 25.95
CA ALA A 46 1.60 -3.30 25.77
C ALA A 46 0.63 -3.47 24.58
N ALA A 47 -0.12 -2.42 24.21
CA ALA A 47 -0.99 -2.43 23.04
C ALA A 47 -0.23 -2.12 21.74
N LEU A 48 0.88 -1.38 21.82
CA LEU A 48 1.74 -1.05 20.68
C LEU A 48 2.71 -2.19 20.33
N ALA A 49 3.27 -2.85 21.34
CA ALA A 49 4.29 -3.89 21.21
C ALA A 49 3.97 -5.03 20.21
N PRO A 50 2.72 -5.53 20.09
CA PRO A 50 2.42 -6.59 19.13
C PRO A 50 2.27 -6.10 17.68
N LEU A 51 2.30 -4.79 17.42
CA LEU A 51 2.12 -4.23 16.08
C LEU A 51 3.40 -4.40 15.24
N THR A 52 3.22 -4.52 13.93
CA THR A 52 4.32 -4.40 12.95
C THR A 52 4.45 -2.95 12.47
N VAL A 53 3.31 -2.31 12.22
CA VAL A 53 3.23 -0.92 11.76
C VAL A 53 2.19 -0.15 12.55
N LEU A 54 2.47 1.12 12.84
CA LEU A 54 1.56 2.05 13.49
C LEU A 54 1.32 3.25 12.58
N PHE A 55 0.05 3.53 12.30
CA PHE A 55 -0.38 4.77 11.68
C PHE A 55 -0.88 5.74 12.74
N VAL A 56 -0.45 7.00 12.64
CA VAL A 56 -0.91 8.11 13.48
C VAL A 56 -1.48 9.20 12.57
N ALA A 57 -2.72 9.63 12.82
CA ALA A 57 -3.39 10.62 11.97
C ALA A 57 -4.36 11.51 12.76
N GLY A 58 -4.37 12.82 12.50
CA GLY A 58 -5.28 13.75 13.17
C GLY A 58 -4.93 14.10 14.63
N LEU A 59 -3.68 13.90 15.04
CA LEU A 59 -3.18 14.28 16.37
C LEU A 59 -2.18 15.44 16.30
N GLY A 60 -2.07 16.20 17.39
CA GLY A 60 -1.09 17.28 17.51
C GLY A 60 0.35 16.77 17.50
N GLU A 61 1.30 17.62 17.06
CA GLU A 61 2.70 17.22 16.86
C GLU A 61 3.35 16.62 18.12
N GLY A 62 3.11 17.21 19.30
CA GLY A 62 3.68 16.71 20.56
C GLY A 62 3.25 15.29 20.89
N GLN A 63 1.96 14.98 20.71
CA GLN A 63 1.41 13.65 20.96
C GLN A 63 1.88 12.65 19.90
N SER A 64 1.85 13.05 18.62
CA SER A 64 2.38 12.25 17.51
C SER A 64 3.85 11.89 17.71
N ARG A 65 4.67 12.83 18.18
CA ARG A 65 6.09 12.61 18.51
C ARG A 65 6.28 11.63 19.65
N CYS A 66 5.48 11.75 20.72
CA CYS A 66 5.50 10.83 21.86
C CYS A 66 5.14 9.40 21.43
N LEU A 67 4.03 9.24 20.70
CA LEU A 67 3.60 7.93 20.17
C LEU A 67 4.64 7.32 19.23
N ALA A 68 5.21 8.12 18.32
CA ALA A 68 6.24 7.65 17.41
C ALA A 68 7.49 7.17 18.15
N ALA A 69 7.95 7.90 19.17
CA ALA A 69 9.10 7.50 19.98
C ALA A 69 8.86 6.18 20.72
N ARG A 70 7.67 6.03 21.35
CA ARG A 70 7.27 4.81 22.08
C ARG A 70 7.19 3.60 21.15
N ALA A 71 6.51 3.74 20.01
CA ALA A 71 6.38 2.69 19.02
C ALA A 71 7.74 2.24 18.46
N ARG A 72 8.63 3.19 18.13
CA ARG A 72 9.99 2.88 17.67
C ARG A 72 10.83 2.14 18.71
N ALA A 73 10.71 2.50 19.99
CA ALA A 73 11.40 1.80 21.07
C ALA A 73 10.98 0.32 21.18
N LEU A 74 9.80 -0.02 20.67
CA LEU A 74 9.25 -1.38 20.60
C LEU A 74 9.54 -2.09 19.27
N GLY A 75 10.26 -1.46 18.34
CA GLY A 75 10.53 -2.01 17.01
C GLY A 75 9.37 -1.89 16.02
N VAL A 76 8.34 -1.11 16.35
CA VAL A 76 7.18 -0.86 15.48
C VAL A 76 7.50 0.27 14.50
N LEU A 77 7.29 0.05 13.20
CA LEU A 77 7.47 1.09 12.19
C LEU A 77 6.31 2.09 12.24
N VAL A 78 6.59 3.39 12.16
CA VAL A 78 5.60 4.44 12.34
C VAL A 78 5.37 5.23 11.06
N ASN A 79 4.12 5.55 10.76
CA ASN A 79 3.74 6.54 9.75
C ASN A 79 2.82 7.59 10.38
N VAL A 80 3.30 8.83 10.46
CA VAL A 80 2.54 9.97 10.98
C VAL A 80 2.07 10.83 9.80
N GLU A 81 0.77 11.14 9.76
CA GLU A 81 0.22 12.03 8.74
C GLU A 81 0.91 13.40 8.77
N ASP A 82 1.31 13.89 7.60
CA ASP A 82 1.90 15.22 7.35
C ASP A 82 3.18 15.59 8.14
N ILE A 83 3.79 14.66 8.90
CA ILE A 83 5.03 14.91 9.65
C ILE A 83 6.13 13.95 9.20
N LEU A 84 6.80 14.29 8.09
CA LEU A 84 7.85 13.47 7.47
C LEU A 84 8.96 12.99 8.43
N PRO A 85 9.50 13.82 9.35
CA PRO A 85 10.54 13.37 10.29
C PRO A 85 10.10 12.30 11.29
N LEU A 86 8.79 12.08 11.43
CA LEU A 86 8.24 11.03 12.30
C LEU A 86 7.89 9.75 11.53
N CYS A 87 8.05 9.70 10.21
CA CYS A 87 7.74 8.54 9.38
C CYS A 87 8.97 7.64 9.15
N ASP A 88 8.81 6.34 9.39
CA ASP A 88 9.78 5.29 9.02
C ASP A 88 9.48 4.72 7.62
N PHE A 89 8.24 4.87 7.16
CA PHE A 89 7.79 4.47 5.83
C PHE A 89 6.78 5.48 5.28
N HIS A 90 6.53 5.41 3.97
CA HIS A 90 5.55 6.28 3.30
C HIS A 90 4.54 5.43 2.53
N VAL A 91 3.31 5.93 2.48
CA VAL A 91 2.26 5.40 1.60
C VAL A 91 2.31 6.21 0.30
N PRO A 92 2.75 5.63 -0.83
CA PRO A 92 2.83 6.35 -2.10
C PRO A 92 1.44 6.63 -2.68
N ALA A 93 1.39 7.46 -3.72
CA ALA A 93 0.18 7.61 -4.51
C ALA A 93 -0.09 6.28 -5.24
N LEU A 94 -1.30 5.74 -5.11
CA LEU A 94 -1.64 4.39 -5.59
C LEU A 94 -2.88 4.38 -6.48
N VAL A 95 -2.89 3.43 -7.42
CA VAL A 95 -4.04 3.02 -8.23
C VAL A 95 -4.19 1.51 -8.08
N ARG A 96 -5.39 1.07 -7.68
CA ARG A 96 -5.71 -0.36 -7.49
C ARG A 96 -6.80 -0.81 -8.45
N ARG A 97 -6.62 -1.99 -9.05
CA ARG A 97 -7.59 -2.70 -9.92
C ARG A 97 -7.61 -4.18 -9.54
N GLY A 98 -8.35 -4.52 -8.48
CA GLY A 98 -8.21 -5.81 -7.81
C GLY A 98 -6.77 -6.00 -7.30
N ASP A 99 -6.11 -7.05 -7.77
CA ASP A 99 -4.73 -7.39 -7.39
C ASP A 99 -3.67 -6.58 -8.15
N LEU A 100 -4.04 -5.83 -9.20
CA LEU A 100 -3.12 -4.91 -9.87
C LEU A 100 -2.94 -3.67 -8.98
N LEU A 101 -1.70 -3.42 -8.59
CA LEU A 101 -1.30 -2.24 -7.83
C LEU A 101 -0.24 -1.46 -8.60
N LEU A 102 -0.54 -0.20 -8.91
CA LEU A 102 0.38 0.75 -9.51
C LEU A 102 0.64 1.85 -8.50
N THR A 103 1.90 2.23 -8.32
CA THR A 103 2.27 3.29 -7.38
C THR A 103 3.22 4.30 -8.02
N ALA A 104 3.11 5.56 -7.60
CA ALA A 104 3.99 6.64 -7.99
C ALA A 104 4.51 7.37 -6.73
N SER A 105 5.81 7.62 -6.67
CA SER A 105 6.45 8.28 -5.55
C SER A 105 7.57 9.19 -6.01
N THR A 106 7.66 10.37 -5.40
CA THR A 106 8.77 11.33 -5.57
C THR A 106 9.67 11.40 -4.35
N GLY A 107 9.55 10.44 -3.42
CA GLY A 107 10.25 10.49 -2.14
C GLY A 107 9.86 11.70 -1.27
N GLY A 108 8.63 12.20 -1.44
CA GLY A 108 8.14 13.40 -0.74
C GLY A 108 8.60 14.73 -1.36
N ARG A 109 9.45 14.73 -2.40
CA ARG A 109 10.02 15.97 -2.97
C ARG A 109 9.00 16.80 -3.74
N VAL A 110 8.12 16.15 -4.49
CA VAL A 110 7.13 16.82 -5.34
C VAL A 110 5.78 16.08 -5.23
N PRO A 111 4.97 16.38 -4.20
CA PRO A 111 3.66 15.71 -4.00
C PRO A 111 2.71 15.91 -5.19
N GLY A 112 2.73 17.09 -5.81
CA GLY A 112 1.90 17.39 -6.99
C GLY A 112 2.19 16.48 -8.19
N LEU A 113 3.46 16.15 -8.43
CA LEU A 113 3.84 15.22 -9.50
C LEU A 113 3.40 13.78 -9.19
N ALA A 114 3.54 13.33 -7.94
CA ALA A 114 3.05 12.01 -7.55
C ALA A 114 1.52 11.88 -7.76
N ARG A 115 0.78 12.95 -7.48
CA ARG A 115 -0.66 13.03 -7.76
C ARG A 115 -0.97 12.98 -9.26
N ALA A 116 -0.29 13.80 -10.07
CA ALA A 116 -0.50 13.83 -11.51
C ALA A 116 -0.20 12.48 -12.17
N LEU A 117 0.89 11.80 -11.75
CA LEU A 117 1.21 10.45 -12.21
C LEU A 117 0.14 9.43 -11.81
N ARG A 118 -0.40 9.52 -10.59
CA ARG A 118 -1.50 8.66 -10.15
C ARG A 118 -2.75 8.86 -11.00
N GLU A 119 -3.11 10.09 -11.32
CA GLU A 119 -4.27 10.41 -12.17
C GLU A 119 -4.06 9.86 -13.58
N TRP A 120 -2.88 10.10 -14.18
CA TRP A 120 -2.51 9.52 -15.47
C TRP A 120 -2.57 7.98 -15.47
N LEU A 121 -2.04 7.32 -14.44
CA LEU A 121 -2.12 5.87 -14.28
C LEU A 121 -3.57 5.39 -14.14
N ALA A 122 -4.42 6.13 -13.44
CA ALA A 122 -5.81 5.76 -13.27
C ALA A 122 -6.59 5.82 -14.59
N ASP A 123 -6.26 6.78 -15.46
CA ASP A 123 -6.87 6.95 -16.79
C ASP A 123 -6.42 5.87 -17.78
N HIS A 124 -5.15 5.46 -17.73
CA HIS A 124 -4.60 4.44 -18.63
C HIS A 124 -4.87 3.00 -18.17
N PHE A 125 -5.06 2.82 -16.87
CA PHE A 125 -5.38 1.53 -16.26
C PHE A 125 -6.76 1.59 -15.63
N GLY A 126 -7.81 1.51 -16.46
CA GLY A 126 -9.21 1.56 -16.02
C GLY A 126 -9.68 0.31 -15.26
N PRO A 127 -10.95 0.28 -14.80
CA PRO A 127 -11.54 -0.84 -14.06
C PRO A 127 -11.40 -2.21 -14.72
N GLU A 128 -11.37 -2.25 -16.05
CA GLU A 128 -11.22 -3.45 -16.88
C GLU A 128 -9.94 -4.24 -16.58
N TRP A 129 -8.90 -3.58 -16.07
CA TRP A 129 -7.67 -4.25 -15.66
C TRP A 129 -7.85 -5.27 -14.53
N THR A 130 -8.92 -5.13 -13.74
CA THR A 130 -9.30 -6.16 -12.76
C THR A 130 -9.58 -7.50 -13.44
N VAL A 131 -10.28 -7.48 -14.58
CA VAL A 131 -10.62 -8.68 -15.34
C VAL A 131 -9.43 -9.13 -16.18
N ARG A 132 -8.75 -8.21 -16.87
CA ARG A 132 -7.56 -8.50 -17.70
C ARG A 132 -6.47 -9.21 -16.88
N LEU A 133 -6.21 -8.77 -15.65
CA LEU A 133 -5.23 -9.42 -14.77
C LEU A 133 -5.66 -10.85 -14.43
N LYS A 134 -6.94 -11.08 -14.12
CA LYS A 134 -7.46 -12.43 -13.85
C LYS A 134 -7.32 -13.34 -15.07
N ASP A 135 -7.57 -12.81 -16.27
CA ASP A 135 -7.46 -13.57 -17.52
C ASP A 135 -6.00 -13.96 -17.82
N LEU A 136 -5.06 -13.01 -17.67
CA LEU A 136 -3.62 -13.29 -17.76
C LEU A 136 -3.18 -14.30 -16.69
N GLY A 137 -3.70 -14.19 -15.47
CA GLY A 137 -3.45 -15.15 -14.40
C GLY A 137 -3.86 -16.57 -14.77
N ARG A 138 -5.06 -16.76 -15.33
CA ARG A 138 -5.55 -18.07 -15.79
C ARG A 138 -4.72 -18.61 -16.96
N ALA A 139 -4.41 -17.77 -17.95
CA ALA A 139 -3.57 -18.17 -19.08
C ALA A 139 -2.16 -18.58 -18.62
N ARG A 140 -1.55 -17.81 -17.71
CA ARG A 140 -0.25 -18.11 -17.10
C ARG A 140 -0.26 -19.43 -16.33
N ALA A 141 -1.31 -19.70 -15.55
CA ALA A 141 -1.46 -20.96 -14.83
C ALA A 141 -1.55 -22.15 -15.80
N LYS A 142 -2.32 -22.01 -16.89
CA LYS A 142 -2.43 -23.01 -17.95
C LYS A 142 -1.08 -23.30 -18.61
N TRP A 143 -0.37 -22.29 -19.09
CA TRP A 143 0.95 -22.48 -19.71
C TRP A 143 1.96 -23.16 -18.78
N ARG A 144 1.94 -22.83 -17.48
CA ARG A 144 2.79 -23.51 -16.49
C ARG A 144 2.42 -24.98 -16.33
N SER A 145 1.12 -25.31 -16.33
CA SER A 145 0.68 -26.71 -16.26
C SER A 145 1.03 -27.52 -17.51
N GLU A 146 1.19 -26.85 -18.65
CA GLU A 146 1.65 -27.43 -19.93
C GLU A 146 3.18 -27.61 -19.99
N GLY A 147 3.91 -27.24 -18.92
CA GLY A 147 5.36 -27.43 -18.83
C GLY A 147 6.20 -26.34 -19.49
N LEU A 148 5.59 -25.20 -19.88
CA LEU A 148 6.34 -24.09 -20.46
C LEU A 148 7.31 -23.49 -19.45
N SER A 149 8.50 -23.15 -19.93
CA SER A 149 9.51 -22.45 -19.15
C SER A 149 9.05 -21.03 -18.78
N THR A 150 9.68 -20.44 -17.76
CA THR A 150 9.40 -19.04 -17.37
C THR A 150 9.58 -18.07 -18.53
N GLY A 151 10.58 -18.28 -19.40
CA GLY A 151 10.81 -17.45 -20.59
C GLY A 151 9.65 -17.52 -21.58
N GLN A 152 9.19 -18.73 -21.92
CA GLN A 152 8.04 -18.94 -22.82
C GLN A 152 6.74 -18.36 -22.24
N VAL A 153 6.52 -18.53 -20.93
CA VAL A 153 5.36 -17.92 -20.25
C VAL A 153 5.39 -16.39 -20.37
N SER A 154 6.56 -15.77 -20.17
CA SER A 154 6.71 -14.31 -20.30
C SER A 154 6.54 -13.83 -21.74
N GLU A 155 6.99 -14.60 -22.73
CA GLU A 155 6.76 -14.32 -24.14
C GLU A 155 5.27 -14.38 -24.49
N ASN A 156 4.58 -15.45 -24.09
CA ASN A 156 3.13 -15.60 -24.30
C ASN A 156 2.31 -14.47 -23.63
N VAL A 157 2.74 -13.97 -22.47
CA VAL A 157 2.11 -12.79 -21.85
C VAL A 157 2.23 -11.58 -22.77
N ARG A 158 3.43 -11.30 -23.32
CA ARG A 158 3.63 -10.16 -24.23
C ARG A 158 2.81 -10.30 -25.50
N GLU A 159 2.81 -11.48 -26.12
CA GLU A 159 1.99 -11.74 -27.30
C GLU A 159 0.49 -11.56 -27.02
N MET A 160 0.02 -12.03 -25.86
CA MET A 160 -1.38 -11.83 -25.46
C MET A 160 -1.71 -10.36 -25.27
N LEU A 161 -0.83 -9.57 -24.64
CA LEU A 161 -1.02 -8.12 -24.49
C LEU A 161 -1.17 -7.43 -25.85
N THR A 162 -0.26 -7.71 -26.78
CA THR A 162 -0.29 -7.14 -28.14
C THR A 162 -1.52 -7.60 -28.92
N ARG A 163 -1.83 -8.91 -28.92
CA ARG A 163 -2.99 -9.47 -29.63
C ARG A 163 -4.31 -8.88 -29.15
N MET A 164 -4.43 -8.62 -27.85
CA MET A 164 -5.63 -8.05 -27.25
C MET A 164 -5.67 -6.52 -27.30
N GLY A 165 -4.60 -5.86 -27.75
CA GLY A 165 -4.48 -4.41 -27.78
C GLY A 165 -4.56 -3.76 -26.40
N TRP A 166 -4.04 -4.42 -25.37
CA TRP A 166 -4.10 -3.91 -23.99
C TRP A 166 -2.94 -2.98 -23.63
N LEU A 167 -1.77 -3.22 -24.23
CA LEU A 167 -0.53 -2.45 -24.19
C LEU A 167 0.21 -2.66 -25.51
#